data_AF-A0A453NPF0-F1
#
_entry.id   AF-A0A453NPF0-F1
#
_cell.length_a   1.000
_cell.length_b   1.000
_cell.length_c   1.000
_cell.angle_alpha   90.00
_cell.angle_beta   90.00
_cell.angle_gamma   90.00
#
_symmetry.space_group_name_H-M   'P 1'
#
loop_
_entity.id
_entity.type
_entity.pdbx_description
1 polymer ?
#
loop_
_entity_poly.entity_id
_entity_poly.type
_entity_poly.pdbx_seq_one_letter_code
_entity_poly.pdbx_strand_id
1 'polypeptide(L)'
;ALYSSATLPSIPYHYRVSRQRQVQVLPNPRIPRPRLLPLPQQQEMGSVDASETTVTGWAARDATGHLSPYRYTLRKTGPEDVVLKVKYCGICHTDVHQVKNDLGASKYPMVPGHEVVGEVVEVGPEVSKFRAGDVVGVGVIVGCCRDCRPCKANVEQYCNKKIWSYNDVYTDGKPTQGGFASAMVVDQK
;
A
#
# COMPACT_ATOMS: atom_id res chain seq x y z
N ALA A 1 -54.31 -9.38 -35.72
CA ALA A 1 -53.51 -10.41 -35.07
C ALA A 1 -52.36 -9.74 -34.33
N LEU A 2 -52.25 -10.01 -33.04
CA LEU A 2 -51.31 -9.42 -32.09
C LEU A 2 -49.86 -9.78 -32.45
N TYR A 3 -48.93 -8.81 -32.44
CA TYR A 3 -47.54 -9.09 -32.07
C TYR A 3 -47.01 -7.97 -31.17
N SER A 4 -46.64 -8.41 -29.98
CA SER A 4 -46.24 -7.64 -28.80
C SER A 4 -44.88 -6.98 -28.98
N SER A 5 -44.74 -5.75 -28.49
CA SER A 5 -43.45 -5.11 -28.22
C SER A 5 -42.71 -5.88 -27.13
N ALA A 6 -41.56 -6.47 -27.45
CA ALA A 6 -40.63 -6.97 -26.44
C ALA A 6 -39.57 -5.88 -26.21
N THR A 7 -39.81 -5.02 -25.21
CA THR A 7 -38.77 -4.20 -24.59
C THR A 7 -37.83 -5.13 -23.83
N LEU A 8 -36.58 -5.25 -24.29
CA LEU A 8 -35.53 -5.90 -23.53
C LEU A 8 -35.31 -5.12 -22.23
N PRO A 9 -35.31 -5.78 -21.05
CA PRO A 9 -35.00 -5.10 -19.81
C PRO A 9 -33.53 -4.64 -19.84
N SER A 10 -33.33 -3.33 -19.79
CA SER A 10 -32.04 -2.72 -19.51
C SER A 10 -31.59 -3.15 -18.12
N ILE A 11 -30.71 -4.14 -18.04
CA ILE A 11 -30.00 -4.48 -16.80
C ILE A 11 -29.07 -3.30 -16.50
N PRO A 12 -29.26 -2.56 -15.39
CA PRO A 12 -28.27 -1.58 -14.98
C PRO A 12 -27.07 -2.37 -14.47
N TYR A 13 -26.04 -2.51 -15.31
CA TYR A 13 -24.71 -2.87 -14.84
C TYR A 13 -24.20 -1.71 -13.98
N HIS A 14 -24.57 -1.72 -12.71
CA HIS A 14 -23.88 -0.95 -11.70
C HIS A 14 -22.48 -1.57 -11.55
N TYR A 15 -21.55 -1.15 -12.40
CA TYR A 15 -20.13 -1.30 -12.10
C TYR A 15 -19.85 -0.47 -10.85
N ARG A 16 -19.96 -1.09 -9.68
CA ARG A 16 -19.41 -0.55 -8.45
C ARG A 16 -17.90 -0.66 -8.62
N VAL A 17 -17.26 0.44 -9.01
CA VAL A 17 -15.80 0.55 -8.92
C VAL A 17 -15.48 0.32 -7.44
N SER A 18 -14.90 -0.85 -7.14
CA SER A 18 -14.40 -1.17 -5.81
C SER A 18 -13.47 -0.04 -5.40
N ARG A 19 -13.71 0.55 -4.23
CA ARG A 19 -12.82 1.57 -3.67
C ARG A 19 -11.53 0.86 -3.30
N GLN A 20 -10.55 0.83 -4.20
CA GLN A 20 -9.20 0.38 -3.91
C GLN A 20 -8.53 1.43 -3.03
N ARG A 21 -8.78 1.37 -1.73
CA ARG A 21 -8.01 2.15 -0.75
C ARG A 21 -6.62 1.55 -0.66
N GLN A 22 -5.60 2.41 -0.55
CA GLN A 22 -4.19 2.01 -0.54
C GLN A 22 -3.85 1.07 0.63
N VAL A 23 -4.37 1.39 1.83
CA VAL A 23 -4.22 0.58 3.04
C VAL A 23 -5.59 0.30 3.66
N GLN A 24 -5.84 -0.95 4.06
CA GLN A 24 -7.12 -1.37 4.64
C GLN A 24 -6.92 -2.28 5.84
N VAL A 25 -7.63 -2.01 6.93
CA VAL A 25 -7.70 -2.94 8.06
C VAL A 25 -8.44 -4.20 7.63
N LEU A 26 -7.83 -5.36 7.83
CA LEU A 26 -8.48 -6.65 7.62
C LEU A 26 -9.29 -7.02 8.87
N PRO A 27 -10.55 -7.47 8.72
CA PRO A 27 -11.38 -7.83 9.86
C PRO A 27 -10.75 -9.01 10.61
N ASN A 28 -10.39 -8.79 11.87
CA ASN A 28 -9.93 -9.85 12.76
C ASN A 28 -11.15 -10.68 13.22
N PRO A 29 -11.22 -11.99 12.93
CA PRO A 29 -12.25 -12.83 13.51
C PRO A 29 -11.95 -13.05 15.00
N ARG A 30 -12.73 -12.39 15.87
CA ARG A 30 -12.95 -12.72 17.31
C ARG A 30 -11.99 -12.16 18.37
N ILE A 31 -11.80 -10.84 18.44
CA ILE A 31 -11.41 -10.19 19.71
C ILE A 31 -12.25 -8.91 19.92
N PRO A 32 -13.13 -8.84 20.94
CA PRO A 32 -13.82 -7.60 21.29
C PRO A 32 -12.84 -6.50 21.65
N ARG A 33 -13.09 -5.27 21.18
CA ARG A 33 -12.30 -4.08 21.50
C ARG A 33 -12.44 -3.79 23.01
N PRO A 34 -11.35 -3.67 23.80
CA PRO A 34 -11.46 -3.16 25.16
C PRO A 34 -11.93 -1.70 25.16
N ARG A 35 -12.75 -1.35 26.16
CA ARG A 35 -13.20 0.02 26.40
C ARG A 35 -11.99 0.86 26.85
N LEU A 36 -11.74 1.98 26.18
CA LEU A 36 -10.68 2.93 26.54
C LEU A 36 -10.92 3.45 27.96
N LEU A 37 -9.97 3.20 28.87
CA LEU A 37 -9.81 3.97 30.10
C LEU A 37 -8.97 5.23 29.79
N PRO A 38 -9.17 6.36 30.48
CA PRO A 38 -8.37 7.56 30.27
C PRO A 38 -6.91 7.30 30.58
N LEU A 39 -6.00 7.69 29.68
CA LEU A 39 -4.56 7.61 29.88
C LEU A 39 -4.11 8.63 30.95
N PRO A 40 -3.17 8.28 31.86
CA PRO A 40 -2.52 9.27 32.71
C PRO A 40 -1.66 10.23 31.88
N GLN A 41 -1.48 11.45 32.41
CA GLN A 41 -0.78 12.59 31.80
C GLN A 41 0.55 12.23 31.13
N GLN A 42 0.75 12.76 29.92
CA GLN A 42 1.96 12.65 29.12
C GLN A 42 3.14 13.28 29.86
N GLN A 43 4.17 12.48 30.12
CA GLN A 43 5.50 12.95 30.48
C GLN A 43 6.25 13.25 29.18
N GLU A 44 6.88 14.42 29.10
CA GLU A 44 7.58 14.94 27.92
C GLU A 44 8.56 13.90 27.34
N MET A 45 8.24 13.40 26.14
CA MET A 45 9.13 12.52 25.38
C MET A 45 10.06 13.40 24.55
N GLY A 46 11.32 13.43 24.96
CA GLY A 46 12.41 14.06 24.21
C GLY A 46 12.47 13.56 22.77
N SER A 47 12.94 14.43 21.88
CA SER A 47 13.07 14.18 20.45
C SER A 47 14.01 13.00 20.18
N VAL A 48 13.44 11.81 20.00
CA VAL A 48 14.15 10.65 19.43
C VAL A 48 14.16 10.79 17.92
N ASP A 49 15.36 11.00 17.36
CA ASP A 49 15.57 10.98 15.92
C ASP A 49 15.22 9.58 15.40
N ALA A 50 14.09 9.44 14.68
CA ALA A 50 13.58 8.14 14.25
C ALA A 50 14.63 7.44 13.38
N SER A 51 15.20 6.35 13.91
CA SER A 51 16.32 5.62 13.34
C SER A 51 15.97 5.03 11.99
N GLU A 52 16.85 5.22 11.00
CA GLU A 52 16.78 4.57 9.70
C GLU A 52 16.61 3.04 9.86
N THR A 53 15.49 2.50 9.34
CA THR A 53 15.18 1.07 9.45
C THR A 53 15.70 0.34 8.23
N THR A 54 16.73 -0.50 8.41
CA THR A 54 17.22 -1.40 7.34
C THR A 54 16.35 -2.65 7.27
N VAL A 55 15.94 -3.02 6.06
CA VAL A 55 15.13 -4.22 5.79
C VAL A 55 15.84 -5.13 4.80
N THR A 56 15.42 -6.39 4.79
CA THR A 56 15.84 -7.37 3.77
C THR A 56 14.63 -7.73 2.91
N GLY A 57 14.80 -7.68 1.60
CA GLY A 57 13.85 -8.19 0.62
C GLY A 57 14.54 -8.98 -0.48
N TRP A 58 13.78 -9.35 -1.50
CA TRP A 58 14.26 -10.09 -2.66
C TRP A 58 14.09 -9.21 -3.89
N ALA A 59 15.20 -8.86 -4.55
CA ALA A 59 15.19 -7.94 -5.68
C ALA A 59 15.72 -8.57 -6.96
N ALA A 60 15.12 -8.18 -8.08
CA ALA A 60 15.70 -8.31 -9.41
C ALA A 60 16.70 -7.17 -9.63
N ARG A 61 17.80 -7.46 -10.32
CA ARG A 61 18.83 -6.47 -10.69
C ARG A 61 18.94 -6.24 -12.20
N ASP A 62 18.29 -7.08 -12.99
CA ASP A 62 18.26 -7.03 -14.44
C ASP A 62 17.00 -7.73 -14.99
N ALA A 63 16.83 -7.69 -16.31
CA ALA A 63 15.68 -8.24 -17.02
C ALA A 63 15.61 -9.78 -17.05
N THR A 64 16.56 -10.51 -16.46
CA THR A 64 16.37 -11.96 -16.26
C THR A 64 15.26 -12.24 -15.27
N GLY A 65 14.95 -11.27 -14.39
CA GLY A 65 13.99 -11.41 -13.31
C GLY A 65 14.44 -12.31 -12.17
N HIS A 66 15.73 -12.69 -12.13
CA HIS A 66 16.27 -13.50 -11.03
C HIS A 66 16.25 -12.68 -9.72
N LEU A 67 15.46 -13.15 -8.75
CA LEU A 67 15.36 -12.53 -7.44
C LEU A 67 16.46 -13.05 -6.52
N SER A 68 17.16 -12.13 -5.86
CA SER A 68 18.17 -12.45 -4.85
C SER A 68 18.05 -11.53 -3.64
N PRO A 69 18.58 -11.91 -2.45
CA PRO A 69 18.53 -11.05 -1.27
C PRO A 69 19.10 -9.65 -1.54
N TYR A 70 18.38 -8.65 -1.07
CA TYR A 70 18.69 -7.23 -1.21
C TYR A 70 18.37 -6.51 0.09
N ARG A 71 19.35 -5.78 0.61
CA ARG A 71 19.21 -4.94 1.80
C ARG A 71 19.09 -3.48 1.39
N TYR A 72 18.13 -2.79 1.97
CA TYR A 72 17.90 -1.37 1.74
C TYR A 72 17.29 -0.71 2.97
N THR A 73 17.39 0.61 3.03
CA THR A 73 16.87 1.41 4.13
C THR A 73 15.49 1.93 3.76
N LEU A 74 14.51 1.69 4.62
CA LEU A 74 13.19 2.33 4.52
C LEU A 74 13.35 3.83 4.73
N ARG A 75 12.49 4.61 4.06
CA ARG A 75 12.41 6.04 4.38
C ARG A 75 11.92 6.24 5.82
N LYS A 76 12.27 7.40 6.39
CA LYS A 76 11.81 7.80 7.72
C LYS A 76 10.28 7.82 7.75
N THR A 77 9.68 7.38 8.85
CA THR A 77 8.24 7.46 9.08
C THR A 77 7.84 8.92 9.13
N GLY A 78 7.06 9.36 8.14
CA GLY A 78 6.49 10.70 8.10
C GLY A 78 5.22 10.79 8.94
N PRO A 79 4.64 12.00 9.07
CA PRO A 79 3.46 12.25 9.90
C PRO A 79 2.25 11.38 9.58
N GLU A 80 2.08 11.04 8.31
CA GLU A 80 0.90 10.36 7.75
C GLU A 80 1.17 8.88 7.43
N ASP A 81 2.32 8.36 7.82
CA ASP A 81 2.79 7.05 7.39
C ASP A 81 2.48 5.93 8.36
N VAL A 82 2.33 4.74 7.80
CA VAL A 82 2.15 3.49 8.51
C VAL A 82 3.31 2.57 8.15
N VAL A 83 4.06 2.12 9.15
CA VAL A 83 5.07 1.09 8.99
C VAL A 83 4.42 -0.25 9.32
N LEU A 84 4.53 -1.22 8.42
CA LEU A 84 4.07 -2.57 8.65
C LEU A 84 5.20 -3.59 8.54
N LYS A 85 5.16 -4.59 9.41
CA LYS A 85 5.88 -5.85 9.22
C LYS A 85 5.08 -6.70 8.25
N VAL A 86 5.68 -7.06 7.11
CA VAL A 86 5.02 -7.89 6.11
C VAL A 86 4.91 -9.32 6.65
N LYS A 87 3.71 -9.90 6.57
CA LYS A 87 3.45 -11.30 6.93
C LYS A 87 3.33 -12.16 5.69
N TYR A 88 2.61 -11.66 4.68
CA TYR A 88 2.35 -12.33 3.43
C TYR A 88 2.40 -11.33 2.28
N CYS A 89 2.84 -11.78 1.11
CA CYS A 89 2.68 -11.05 -0.14
C CYS A 89 2.28 -12.03 -1.24
N GLY A 90 1.20 -11.73 -1.94
CA GLY A 90 0.78 -12.48 -3.12
C GLY A 90 1.71 -12.28 -4.31
N ILE A 91 1.64 -13.20 -5.26
CA ILE A 91 2.39 -13.14 -6.53
C ILE A 91 1.36 -13.07 -7.65
N CYS A 92 1.50 -12.09 -8.52
CA CYS A 92 0.70 -12.02 -9.74
C CYS A 92 1.57 -11.82 -10.99
N HIS A 93 0.97 -11.94 -12.18
CA HIS A 93 1.70 -11.78 -13.44
C HIS A 93 2.32 -10.40 -13.61
N THR A 94 1.75 -9.35 -12.99
CA THR A 94 2.35 -8.01 -12.99
C THR A 94 3.76 -8.06 -12.39
N ASP A 95 3.97 -8.80 -11.31
CA ASP A 95 5.32 -8.93 -10.72
C ASP A 95 6.29 -9.55 -11.72
N VAL A 96 5.88 -10.59 -12.45
CA VAL A 96 6.69 -11.25 -13.48
C VAL A 96 7.02 -10.30 -14.63
N HIS A 97 6.03 -9.60 -15.17
CA HIS A 97 6.23 -8.67 -16.28
C HIS A 97 7.16 -7.50 -15.90
N GLN A 98 7.05 -7.01 -14.67
CA GLN A 98 7.88 -5.92 -14.17
C GLN A 98 9.33 -6.39 -13.93
N VAL A 99 9.56 -7.53 -13.28
CA VAL A 99 10.95 -8.00 -13.04
C VAL A 99 11.67 -8.46 -14.30
N LYS A 100 10.94 -8.81 -15.36
CA LYS A 100 11.51 -9.16 -16.67
C LYS A 100 11.62 -7.99 -17.65
N ASN A 101 11.13 -6.81 -17.27
CA ASN A 101 11.11 -5.63 -18.12
C ASN A 101 10.33 -5.83 -19.44
N ASP A 102 9.26 -6.63 -19.43
CA ASP A 102 8.45 -6.92 -20.62
C ASP A 102 7.83 -5.66 -21.23
N LEU A 103 7.66 -4.60 -20.43
CA LEU A 103 7.11 -3.30 -20.84
C LEU A 103 8.19 -2.22 -21.07
N GLY A 104 9.47 -2.54 -20.91
CA GLY A 104 10.57 -1.61 -21.17
C GLY A 104 10.74 -0.45 -20.16
N ALA A 105 10.04 -0.48 -19.03
CA ALA A 105 10.00 0.60 -18.04
C ALA A 105 10.47 0.20 -16.62
N SER A 106 11.19 -0.92 -16.50
CA SER A 106 11.66 -1.43 -15.20
C SER A 106 12.87 -0.66 -14.68
N LYS A 107 12.83 -0.33 -13.39
CA LYS A 107 13.88 0.34 -12.63
C LYS A 107 14.46 -0.65 -11.64
N TYR A 108 15.74 -0.94 -11.77
CA TYR A 108 16.47 -1.85 -10.88
C TYR A 108 17.36 -1.09 -9.90
N PRO A 109 17.64 -1.63 -8.68
CA PRO A 109 17.12 -2.88 -8.13
C PRO A 109 15.62 -2.80 -7.78
N MET A 110 14.87 -3.84 -8.12
CA MET A 110 13.41 -3.91 -7.96
C MET A 110 13.02 -5.03 -7.00
N VAL A 111 12.41 -4.68 -5.88
CA VAL A 111 11.66 -5.59 -5.01
C VAL A 111 10.19 -5.55 -5.45
N PRO A 112 9.66 -6.63 -6.05
CA PRO A 112 8.26 -6.67 -6.49
C PRO A 112 7.30 -6.95 -5.31
N GLY A 113 6.02 -7.14 -5.63
CA GLY A 113 4.96 -7.46 -4.67
C GLY A 113 4.05 -6.27 -4.37
N HIS A 114 2.75 -6.44 -4.64
CA HIS A 114 1.71 -5.41 -4.48
C HIS A 114 0.39 -5.95 -3.91
N GLU A 115 0.45 -7.16 -3.37
CA GLU A 115 -0.66 -7.86 -2.72
C GLU A 115 -0.26 -8.17 -1.28
N VAL A 116 0.00 -7.13 -0.48
CA VAL A 116 0.67 -7.24 0.82
C VAL A 116 -0.34 -7.37 1.94
N VAL A 117 -0.07 -8.26 2.90
CA VAL A 117 -0.73 -8.31 4.20
C VAL A 117 0.33 -8.26 5.30
N GLY A 118 0.15 -7.37 6.26
CA GLY A 118 1.10 -7.17 7.35
C GLY A 118 0.43 -6.72 8.64
N GLU A 119 1.27 -6.55 9.67
CA GLU A 119 0.87 -5.99 10.96
C GLU A 119 1.56 -4.64 11.15
N VAL A 120 0.78 -3.64 11.53
CA VAL A 120 1.28 -2.29 11.80
C VAL A 120 2.21 -2.34 13.01
N VAL A 121 3.42 -1.80 12.87
CA VAL A 121 4.42 -1.74 13.95
C VAL A 121 4.67 -0.31 14.43
N GLU A 122 4.43 0.68 13.58
CA GLU A 122 4.62 2.10 13.87
C GLU A 122 3.64 2.92 13.02
N VAL A 123 3.16 4.04 13.58
CA VAL A 123 2.32 5.00 12.86
C VAL A 123 2.85 6.42 13.11
N GLY A 124 2.77 7.26 12.09
CA GLY A 124 3.08 8.67 12.20
C GLY A 124 2.09 9.42 13.09
N PRO A 125 2.48 10.59 13.63
CA PRO A 125 1.67 11.39 14.56
C PRO A 125 0.31 11.87 14.02
N GLU A 126 0.12 11.97 12.71
CA GLU A 126 -1.13 12.40 12.06
C GLU A 126 -1.99 11.21 11.57
N VAL A 127 -1.50 9.97 11.77
CA VAL A 127 -2.27 8.77 11.46
C VAL A 127 -3.41 8.60 12.45
N SER A 128 -4.63 8.52 11.91
CA SER A 128 -5.86 8.38 12.72
C SER A 128 -6.64 7.10 12.44
N LYS A 129 -6.36 6.42 11.31
CA LYS A 129 -7.12 5.24 10.85
C LYS A 129 -6.58 3.91 11.37
N PHE A 130 -5.30 3.89 11.75
CA PHE A 130 -4.55 2.68 12.08
C PHE A 130 -3.79 2.88 13.39
N ARG A 131 -3.45 1.77 14.05
CA ARG A 131 -2.57 1.75 15.21
C ARG A 131 -1.68 0.51 15.18
N ALA A 132 -0.62 0.51 15.98
CA ALA A 132 0.22 -0.66 16.17
C ALA A 132 -0.61 -1.90 16.56
N GLY A 133 -0.27 -3.05 15.98
CA GLY A 133 -0.97 -4.33 16.15
C GLY A 133 -2.15 -4.56 15.19
N ASP A 134 -2.61 -3.55 14.45
CA ASP A 134 -3.64 -3.76 13.43
C ASP A 134 -3.09 -4.61 12.27
N VAL A 135 -3.90 -5.56 11.78
CA VAL A 135 -3.58 -6.31 10.56
C VAL A 135 -4.14 -5.54 9.37
N VAL A 136 -3.26 -5.17 8.43
CA VAL A 136 -3.59 -4.33 7.28
C VAL A 136 -3.17 -4.98 5.97
N GLY A 137 -3.93 -4.70 4.91
CA GLY A 137 -3.56 -4.98 3.53
C GLY A 137 -3.08 -3.72 2.83
N VAL A 138 -2.06 -3.85 1.98
CA VAL A 138 -1.57 -2.79 1.08
C VAL A 138 -1.68 -3.25 -0.36
N GLY A 139 -2.27 -2.39 -1.19
CA GLY A 139 -2.45 -2.65 -2.62
C GLY A 139 -1.38 -2.05 -3.52
N VAL A 140 -1.78 -1.82 -4.77
CA VAL A 140 -0.91 -1.41 -5.88
C VAL A 140 -0.45 0.06 -5.80
N ILE A 141 -1.23 0.91 -5.14
CA ILE A 141 -0.98 2.35 -5.03
C ILE A 141 -0.57 2.64 -3.59
N VAL A 142 0.51 3.40 -3.41
CA VAL A 142 1.07 3.76 -2.09
C VAL A 142 1.18 5.26 -1.87
N GLY A 143 0.72 6.05 -2.84
CA GLY A 143 0.61 7.49 -2.70
C GLY A 143 -0.17 8.11 -3.85
N CYS A 144 -0.66 9.34 -3.62
CA CYS A 144 -1.32 10.15 -4.64
C CYS A 144 -1.18 11.64 -4.31
N CYS A 145 -1.58 12.55 -5.21
CA CYS A 145 -1.46 13.99 -4.94
C CYS A 145 -2.45 14.53 -3.89
N ARG A 146 -3.43 13.74 -3.45
CA ARG A 146 -4.50 14.10 -2.49
C ARG A 146 -5.46 15.25 -2.88
N ASP A 147 -5.11 16.10 -3.84
CA ASP A 147 -5.83 17.36 -4.12
C ASP A 147 -6.65 17.41 -5.41
N CYS A 148 -6.38 16.52 -6.37
CA CYS A 148 -7.11 16.50 -7.64
C CYS A 148 -8.53 15.95 -7.47
N ARG A 149 -9.38 16.17 -8.48
CA ARG A 149 -10.77 15.68 -8.49
C ARG A 149 -10.86 14.17 -8.19
N PRO A 150 -10.08 13.28 -8.83
CA PRO A 150 -10.05 11.85 -8.46
C PRO A 150 -9.75 11.59 -6.98
N CYS A 151 -8.70 12.22 -6.42
CA CYS A 151 -8.31 12.01 -5.02
C CYS A 151 -9.36 12.53 -4.02
N LYS A 152 -10.03 13.64 -4.34
CA LYS A 152 -11.13 14.19 -3.52
C LYS A 152 -12.39 13.32 -3.61
N ALA A 153 -12.57 12.62 -4.72
CA ALA A 153 -13.69 11.68 -4.93
C ALA A 153 -13.42 10.26 -4.40
N ASN A 154 -12.27 9.99 -3.74
CA ASN A 154 -11.84 8.66 -3.29
C ASN A 154 -11.75 7.63 -4.44
N VAL A 155 -11.25 8.10 -5.59
CA VAL A 155 -10.91 7.27 -6.75
C VAL A 155 -9.48 7.60 -7.21
N GLU A 156 -8.56 7.64 -6.25
CA GLU A 156 -7.15 7.97 -6.38
C GLU A 156 -6.39 7.14 -7.43
N GLN A 157 -6.91 5.96 -7.83
CA GLN A 157 -6.36 5.18 -8.94
C GLN A 157 -6.38 5.92 -10.29
N TYR A 158 -7.26 6.91 -10.44
CA TYR A 158 -7.30 7.80 -11.61
C TYR A 158 -6.48 9.08 -11.41
N CYS A 159 -5.71 9.19 -10.33
CA CYS A 159 -4.76 10.29 -10.18
C CYS A 159 -3.62 10.15 -11.19
N ASN A 160 -3.29 11.26 -11.87
CA ASN A 160 -2.14 11.33 -12.78
C ASN A 160 -0.80 11.36 -12.03
N LYS A 161 -0.83 11.57 -10.71
CA LYS A 161 0.34 11.56 -9.81
C LYS A 161 0.21 10.44 -8.75
N LYS A 162 -0.43 9.32 -9.10
CA LYS A 162 -0.42 8.13 -8.24
C LYS A 162 0.99 7.54 -8.22
N ILE A 163 1.35 6.94 -7.10
CA ILE A 163 2.65 6.30 -6.89
C ILE A 163 2.41 4.80 -6.71
N TRP A 164 3.13 3.98 -7.47
CA TRP A 164 3.01 2.52 -7.42
C TRP A 164 3.79 1.93 -6.24
N SER A 165 3.37 0.76 -5.76
CA SER A 165 3.98 0.05 -4.63
C SER A 165 5.45 -0.32 -4.85
N TYR A 166 5.85 -0.51 -6.12
CA TYR A 166 7.23 -0.70 -6.54
C TYR A 166 7.41 -0.21 -7.99
N ASN A 167 8.65 -0.17 -8.46
CA ASN A 167 9.04 0.34 -9.79
C ASN A 167 8.69 1.83 -10.05
N ASP A 168 8.40 2.57 -8.98
CA ASP A 168 8.15 4.00 -9.03
C ASP A 168 9.08 4.77 -8.08
N VAL A 169 8.99 6.10 -8.09
CA VAL A 169 9.74 6.97 -7.21
C VAL A 169 8.74 7.65 -6.26
N TYR A 170 9.01 7.57 -4.96
CA TYR A 170 8.18 8.20 -3.95
C TYR A 170 8.43 9.72 -3.89
N THR A 171 7.64 10.46 -3.12
CA THR A 171 7.75 11.94 -3.03
C THR A 171 9.07 12.44 -2.47
N ASP A 172 9.82 11.59 -1.76
CA ASP A 172 11.16 11.87 -1.23
C ASP A 172 12.29 11.57 -2.24
N GLY A 173 11.95 11.18 -3.47
CA GLY A 173 12.91 10.82 -4.51
C GLY A 173 13.48 9.41 -4.40
N LYS A 174 13.10 8.62 -3.38
CA LYS A 174 13.57 7.25 -3.22
C LYS A 174 12.73 6.27 -4.05
N PRO A 175 13.33 5.20 -4.60
CA PRO A 175 12.57 4.14 -5.25
C PRO A 175 11.58 3.48 -4.28
N THR A 176 10.38 3.24 -4.76
CA THR A 176 9.39 2.40 -4.09
C THR A 176 9.80 0.93 -4.21
N GLN A 177 9.67 0.19 -3.11
CA GLN A 177 10.04 -1.22 -3.00
C GLN A 177 8.85 -1.98 -2.41
N GLY A 178 8.49 -3.08 -3.07
CA GLY A 178 7.25 -3.81 -2.85
C GLY A 178 7.27 -4.77 -1.66
N GLY A 179 6.25 -5.62 -1.60
CA GLY A 179 5.98 -6.52 -0.50
C GLY A 179 6.89 -7.73 -0.37
N PHE A 180 7.81 -7.99 -1.30
CA PHE A 180 8.79 -9.09 -1.16
C PHE A 180 9.94 -8.70 -0.21
N ALA A 181 9.60 -8.04 0.89
CA ALA A 181 10.49 -7.52 1.91
C ALA A 181 9.92 -7.78 3.31
N SER A 182 10.78 -7.70 4.33
CA SER A 182 10.39 -7.95 5.72
C SER A 182 9.48 -6.87 6.31
N ALA A 183 9.55 -5.64 5.80
CA ALA A 183 8.71 -4.51 6.24
C ALA A 183 8.54 -3.49 5.10
N MET A 184 7.49 -2.67 5.22
CA MET A 184 7.12 -1.65 4.24
C MET A 184 6.61 -0.40 4.97
N VAL A 185 6.84 0.79 4.38
CA VAL A 185 6.25 2.05 4.83
C VAL A 185 5.32 2.58 3.76
N VAL A 186 4.11 2.95 4.14
CA VAL A 186 3.06 3.40 3.23
C VAL A 186 2.30 4.56 3.81
N ASP A 187 1.75 5.40 2.94
CA ASP A 187 0.86 6.47 3.33
C ASP A 187 -0.49 5.91 3.82
N GLN A 188 -1.11 6.52 4.83
CA GLN A 188 -2.41 6.08 5.35
C GLN A 188 -3.62 6.29 4.39
N LYS A 189 -3.42 6.93 3.23
CA LYS A 189 -4.47 7.28 2.26
C LYS A 189 -4.15 6.85 0.84
#